data_AF-A0A522CE40-F1
#
_entry.id   AF-A0A522CE40-F1
#
_cell.length_a   1.000
_cell.length_b   1.000
_cell.length_c   1.000
_cell.angle_alpha   90.00
_cell.angle_beta   90.00
_cell.angle_gamma   90.00
#
_symmetry.space_group_name_H-M   'P 1'
#
loop_
_entity.id
_entity.type
_entity.pdbx_description
1 polymer ?
#
loop_
_entity_poly.entity_id
_entity_poly.type
_entity_poly.pdbx_seq_one_letter_code
_entity_poly.pdbx_strand_id
1 'polypeptide(L)'
;MLAPYGRIVEARAPAADVARILRSGYAAWHEQLTKLVDRAHSEGDMAACADPALVARGLAAMVDGVAIGMLRDGSRLAKRRRLATLRDWLNILRQTG
;
A
#
# COMPACT_ATOMS: atom_id res chain seq x y z
N MET A 1 -45.91 -2.74 29.33
CA MET A 1 -45.96 -2.17 27.96
C MET A 1 -44.52 -1.85 27.56
N LEU A 2 -43.84 -2.76 26.86
CA LEU A 2 -42.44 -2.63 26.44
C LEU A 2 -42.41 -2.41 24.92
N ALA A 3 -41.86 -1.28 24.48
CA ALA A 3 -41.66 -1.00 23.05
C ALA A 3 -40.48 -1.84 22.51
N PRO A 4 -40.60 -2.49 21.35
CA PRO A 4 -39.52 -3.31 20.82
C PRO A 4 -38.44 -2.44 20.17
N TYR A 5 -37.21 -2.76 20.55
CA TYR A 5 -35.92 -2.35 20.01
C TYR A 5 -35.94 -1.89 18.54
N GLY A 6 -35.37 -0.70 18.32
CA GLY A 6 -35.10 -0.16 17.00
C GLY A 6 -34.29 -1.15 16.16
N ARG A 7 -34.73 -1.31 14.91
CA ARG A 7 -33.98 -2.01 13.85
C ARG A 7 -32.56 -1.46 13.79
N ILE A 8 -31.58 -2.28 14.15
CA ILE A 8 -30.22 -2.09 13.65
C ILE A 8 -30.29 -2.47 12.17
N VAL A 9 -30.39 -1.46 11.31
CA VAL A 9 -30.20 -1.64 9.88
C VAL A 9 -28.70 -1.84 9.69
N GLU A 10 -28.26 -3.11 9.66
CA GLU A 10 -26.94 -3.46 9.17
C GLU A 10 -26.85 -3.00 7.71
N ALA A 11 -26.21 -1.86 7.49
CA ALA A 11 -25.87 -1.38 6.17
C ALA A 11 -24.75 -2.27 5.60
N ARG A 12 -25.11 -3.46 5.14
CA ARG A 12 -24.21 -4.32 4.35
C ARG A 12 -24.07 -3.65 2.99
N ALA A 13 -23.00 -2.88 2.80
CA ALA A 13 -22.64 -2.39 1.47
C ALA A 13 -22.58 -3.59 0.51
N PRO A 14 -23.24 -3.54 -0.67
CA PRO A 14 -23.16 -4.62 -1.65
C PRO A 14 -21.69 -4.86 -1.99
N ALA A 15 -21.26 -6.12 -2.10
CA ALA A 15 -19.86 -6.47 -2.38
C ALA A 15 -19.29 -5.76 -3.63
N ALA A 16 -20.15 -5.41 -4.59
CA ALA A 16 -19.81 -4.62 -5.77
C ALA A 16 -19.36 -3.19 -5.45
N ASP A 17 -19.98 -2.52 -4.47
CA ASP A 17 -19.60 -1.18 -4.04
C ASP A 17 -18.29 -1.19 -3.27
N VAL A 18 -18.09 -2.18 -2.40
CA VAL A 18 -16.82 -2.40 -1.71
C VAL A 18 -15.70 -2.64 -2.72
N ALA A 19 -15.93 -3.52 -3.71
CA ALA A 19 -14.93 -3.80 -4.74
C ALA A 19 -14.64 -2.58 -5.62
N ARG A 20 -15.64 -1.75 -5.92
CA ARG A 20 -15.47 -0.50 -6.67
C ARG A 20 -14.64 0.52 -5.89
N ILE A 21 -14.96 0.74 -4.61
CA ILE A 21 -14.23 1.65 -3.72
C ILE A 21 -12.78 1.19 -3.54
N LEU A 22 -12.56 -0.11 -3.34
CA LEU A 22 -11.22 -0.68 -3.22
C LEU A 22 -10.42 -0.48 -4.52
N ARG A 23 -11.01 -0.73 -5.69
CA ARG A 23 -10.35 -0.50 -6.98
C ARG A 23 -10.01 0.97 -7.21
N SER A 24 -10.92 1.90 -6.91
CA SER A 24 -10.66 3.34 -7.08
C SER A 24 -9.61 3.86 -6.11
N GLY A 25 -9.64 3.41 -4.84
CA GLY A 25 -8.63 3.77 -3.84
C GLY A 25 -7.25 3.21 -4.19
N TYR A 26 -7.20 1.96 -4.66
CA TYR A 26 -5.96 1.32 -5.09
C TYR A 26 -5.34 2.01 -6.30
N ALA A 27 -6.15 2.36 -7.30
CA ALA A 27 -5.68 3.08 -8.49
C ALA A 27 -5.14 4.47 -8.13
N ALA A 28 -5.85 5.24 -7.30
CA ALA A 28 -5.41 6.56 -6.86
C ALA A 28 -4.12 6.49 -6.03
N TRP A 29 -4.01 5.49 -5.15
CA TRP A 29 -2.80 5.25 -4.37
C TRP A 29 -1.60 4.88 -5.26
N HIS A 30 -1.80 4.01 -6.24
CA HIS A 30 -0.76 3.63 -7.18
C HIS A 30 -0.30 4.80 -8.05
N GLU A 31 -1.22 5.67 -8.46
CA GLU A 31 -0.90 6.91 -9.18
C GLU A 31 -0.03 7.84 -8.33
N GLN A 32 -0.35 8.02 -7.04
CA GLN A 32 0.47 8.82 -6.12
C GLN A 32 1.87 8.24 -5.93
N LEU A 33 1.98 6.92 -5.77
CA LEU A 33 3.28 6.24 -5.68
C LEU A 33 4.10 6.43 -6.96
N THR A 34 3.47 6.33 -8.12
CA THR A 34 4.13 6.52 -9.41
C THR A 34 4.71 7.94 -9.50
N LYS A 35 3.93 8.97 -9.14
CA LYS A 35 4.40 10.37 -9.12
C LYS A 35 5.58 10.59 -8.18
N LEU A 36 5.58 9.94 -7.01
CA LEU A 36 6.70 10.02 -6.06
C LEU A 36 7.97 9.36 -6.60
N VAL A 37 7.82 8.21 -7.26
CA VAL A 37 8.93 7.50 -7.89
C VAL A 37 9.46 8.29 -9.09
N ASP A 38 8.61 8.81 -9.97
CA ASP A 38 9.02 9.68 -11.08
C ASP A 38 9.82 10.89 -10.59
N ARG A 39 9.35 11.52 -9.50
CA ARG A 39 10.05 12.63 -8.87
C ARG A 39 11.43 12.22 -8.36
N ALA A 40 11.53 11.14 -7.60
CA ALA A 40 12.81 10.63 -7.09
C ALA A 40 13.78 10.23 -8.23
N HIS A 41 13.26 9.76 -9.37
CA HIS A 41 14.07 9.50 -10.56
C HIS A 41 14.63 10.81 -11.13
N SER A 42 13.77 11.82 -11.29
CA SER A 42 14.17 13.14 -11.81
C SER A 42 15.15 13.89 -10.90
N GLU A 43 15.09 13.65 -9.59
CA GLU A 43 15.99 14.23 -8.59
C GLU A 43 17.33 13.46 -8.47
N GLY A 44 17.47 12.31 -9.16
CA GLY A 44 18.69 11.49 -9.15
C GLY A 44 18.81 10.57 -7.93
N ASP A 45 17.74 10.39 -7.17
CA ASP A 45 17.70 9.52 -5.98
C ASP A 45 17.57 8.03 -6.33
N MET A 46 17.43 7.70 -7.61
CA MET A 46 17.39 6.34 -8.13
C MET A 46 18.38 6.14 -9.27
N ALA A 47 18.79 4.88 -9.46
CA ALA A 47 19.60 4.48 -10.60
C ALA A 47 18.98 4.95 -11.93
N ALA A 48 19.82 5.47 -12.83
CA ALA A 48 19.37 5.98 -14.14
C ALA A 48 18.74 4.88 -15.03
N CYS A 49 19.07 3.61 -14.79
CA CYS A 49 18.51 2.46 -15.49
C CYS A 49 17.19 1.95 -14.89
N ALA A 50 16.75 2.49 -13.76
CA ALA A 50 15.53 2.04 -13.10
C ALA A 50 14.28 2.53 -13.85
N ASP A 51 13.40 1.61 -14.25
CA ASP A 51 12.07 1.95 -14.77
C ASP A 51 11.15 2.43 -13.62
N PRO A 52 10.74 3.71 -13.59
CA PRO A 52 9.90 4.27 -12.54
C PRO A 52 8.56 3.53 -12.36
N ALA A 53 7.95 3.06 -13.45
CA ALA A 53 6.67 2.35 -13.38
C ALA A 53 6.84 0.94 -12.78
N LEU A 54 7.97 0.28 -13.04
CA LEU A 54 8.29 -1.01 -12.42
C LEU A 54 8.62 -0.83 -10.93
N VAL A 55 9.38 0.20 -10.58
CA VAL A 55 9.71 0.52 -9.18
C VAL A 55 8.45 0.86 -8.38
N ALA A 56 7.54 1.67 -8.93
CA ALA A 56 6.28 2.01 -8.27
C ALA A 56 5.41 0.77 -8.00
N ARG A 57 5.31 -0.16 -8.96
CA ARG A 57 4.61 -1.44 -8.79
C ARG A 57 5.24 -2.32 -7.72
N GLY A 58 6.57 -2.42 -7.73
CA GLY A 58 7.31 -3.17 -6.71
C GLY A 58 7.10 -2.59 -5.31
N LEU A 59 7.13 -1.26 -5.19
CA LEU A 59 6.91 -0.55 -3.93
C LEU A 59 5.49 -0.75 -3.42
N ALA A 60 4.47 -0.67 -4.29
CA ALA A 60 3.08 -0.95 -3.93
C ALA A 60 2.92 -2.39 -3.38
N ALA A 61 3.46 -3.39 -4.09
CA ALA A 61 3.41 -4.78 -3.66
C ALA A 61 4.12 -5.03 -2.31
N MET A 62 5.25 -4.37 -2.07
CA MET A 62 5.94 -4.45 -0.78
C MET A 62 5.11 -3.85 0.35
N VAL A 63 4.54 -2.65 0.15
CA VAL A 63 3.68 -2.00 1.15
C VAL A 63 2.46 -2.87 1.46
N ASP A 64 1.81 -3.44 0.45
CA ASP A 64 0.70 -4.39 0.61
C ASP A 64 1.13 -5.61 1.44
N GLY A 65 2.28 -6.21 1.13
CA GLY A 65 2.83 -7.34 1.88
C GLY A 65 3.14 -7.01 3.35
N VAL A 66 3.60 -5.79 3.64
CA VAL A 66 3.79 -5.32 5.02
C VAL A 66 2.45 -5.12 5.71
N ALA A 67 1.49 -4.45 5.07
CA ALA A 67 0.17 -4.18 5.63
C ALA A 67 -0.60 -5.47 5.94
N ILE A 68 -0.67 -6.40 5.00
CA ILE A 68 -1.30 -7.72 5.18
C ILE A 68 -0.64 -8.50 6.31
N GLY A 69 0.69 -8.49 6.37
CA GLY A 69 1.41 -9.16 7.44
C GLY A 69 1.21 -8.53 8.81
N MET A 70 1.07 -7.20 8.89
CA MET A 70 0.72 -6.51 10.13
C MET A 70 -0.69 -6.88 10.60
N LEU A 71 -1.65 -6.99 9.68
CA LEU A 71 -3.01 -7.44 9.99
C LEU A 71 -3.06 -8.90 10.46
N ARG A 72 -2.17 -9.75 9.96
CA ARG A 72 -2.10 -11.18 10.32
C ARG A 72 -1.38 -11.44 11.64
N ASP A 73 -0.22 -10.82 11.85
CA ASP A 73 0.69 -11.23 12.93
C ASP A 73 0.59 -10.34 14.18
N GLY A 74 0.00 -9.13 14.09
CA GLY A 74 -0.21 -8.18 15.21
C GLY A 74 1.04 -7.71 15.97
N SER A 75 2.20 -8.29 15.69
CA SER A 75 3.42 -8.17 16.49
C SER A 75 4.24 -6.95 16.08
N ARG A 76 4.56 -6.09 17.07
CA ARG A 76 5.44 -4.91 16.89
C ARG A 76 6.84 -5.28 16.38
N LEU A 77 7.32 -6.49 16.71
CA LEU A 77 8.62 -7.02 16.25
C LEU A 77 8.61 -7.32 14.75
N ALA A 78 7.51 -7.88 14.23
CA ALA A 78 7.33 -8.10 12.80
C ALA A 78 7.28 -6.77 12.03
N LYS A 79 6.68 -5.72 12.59
CA LYS A 79 6.62 -4.38 11.98
C LYS A 79 8.01 -3.76 11.76
N ARG A 80 8.88 -3.77 12.79
CA ARG A 80 10.24 -3.20 12.67
C ARG A 80 11.09 -3.93 11.62
N ARG A 81 11.03 -5.26 11.61
CA ARG A 81 11.80 -6.08 10.65
C ARG A 81 11.34 -5.86 9.21
N ARG A 82 10.02 -5.80 8.99
CA ARG A 82 9.43 -5.55 7.66
C ARG A 82 9.75 -4.15 7.12
N LEU A 83 9.76 -3.13 7.98
CA LEU A 83 10.20 -1.78 7.60
C LEU A 83 11.70 -1.71 7.28
N ALA A 84 12.54 -2.49 7.98
CA ALA A 84 13.95 -2.60 7.65
C ALA A 84 14.14 -3.20 6.25
N THR A 85 13.40 -4.25 5.89
CA THR A 85 13.43 -4.85 4.55
C THR A 85 13.02 -3.86 3.45
N LEU A 86 12.00 -3.03 3.69
CA LEU A 86 11.62 -1.96 2.75
C LEU A 86 12.77 -0.98 2.53
N ARG A 87 13.43 -0.56 3.60
CA ARG A 87 14.56 0.37 3.54
C ARG A 87 15.77 -0.23 2.82
N ASP A 88 16.06 -1.51 3.07
CA ASP A 88 17.17 -2.20 2.42
C ASP A 88 16.93 -2.33 0.91
N TRP A 89 15.69 -2.62 0.50
CA TRP A 89 15.32 -2.65 -0.91
C TRP A 89 15.44 -1.28 -1.60
N LEU A 90 15.00 -0.20 -0.95
CA LEU A 90 15.19 1.17 -1.45
C LEU A 90 16.68 1.54 -1.59
N ASN A 91 17.51 1.09 -0.65
CA ASN A 91 18.95 1.31 -0.72
C ASN A 91 19.58 0.56 -1.92
N ILE A 92 19.11 -0.65 -2.23
CA ILE A 92 19.57 -1.40 -3.41
C ILE A 92 19.21 -0.62 -4.68
N LEU A 93 17.97 -0.14 -4.81
CA LEU A 93 17.54 0.66 -5.97
C LEU A 93 18.39 1.94 -6.18
N ARG A 94 18.88 2.52 -5.09
CA ARG A 94 19.79 3.67 -5.15
C ARG A 94 21.21 3.31 -5.59
N GLN A 95 21.67 2.09 -5.31
CA GLN A 95 23.05 1.64 -5.57
C GLN A 95 23.24 0.94 -6.91
N THR A 96 22.17 0.51 -7.58
CA THR A 96 22.27 -0.29 -8.82
C THR A 96 22.38 0.59 -10.09
N GLY A 97 22.85 1.82 -9.95
CA GLY A 97 23.02 2.81 -11.03
C GLY A 97 24.47 3.08 -11.35
#